data_AF-A0A3G7Y7P1-F1
#
_entry.id   AF-A0A3G7Y7P1-F1
#
_cell.length_a   1.000
_cell.length_b   1.000
_cell.length_c   1.000
_cell.angle_alpha   90.00
_cell.angle_beta   90.00
_cell.angle_gamma   90.00
#
_symmetry.space_group_name_H-M   'P 1'
#
loop_
_entity.id
_entity.type
_entity.pdbx_description
1 polymer ?
#
loop_
_entity_poly.entity_id
_entity_poly.type
_entity_poly.pdbx_seq_one_letter_code
_entity_poly.pdbx_strand_id
1 'polypeptide(L)'
;MFKQLMCVLLLIGCVIGQTQARQFCPDKSMIRNVNGYFQYQKDGVLWRGPKVDPNEYINGFLGAVFAPEKGSDRKVGYLEKCVYKNHREELVVLRPCFSGAANSMSLTDSLHWAQGGISFDQPVYVCQDNLPDNCAFTVNGAR
;
A
#
# COMPACT_ATOMS: atom_id res chain seq x y z
N MET A 1 -35.80 -39.29 -17.27
CA MET A 1 -34.36 -38.92 -17.40
C MET A 1 -34.09 -37.49 -16.89
N PHE A 2 -34.63 -37.10 -15.72
CA PHE A 2 -34.60 -35.70 -15.24
C PHE A 2 -33.75 -35.47 -13.98
N LYS A 3 -33.11 -36.53 -13.45
CA LYS A 3 -32.34 -36.46 -12.18
C LYS A 3 -30.85 -36.12 -12.38
N GLN A 4 -30.30 -36.33 -13.58
CA GLN A 4 -28.88 -36.04 -13.84
C GLN A 4 -28.60 -34.62 -14.30
N LEU A 5 -29.63 -33.84 -14.68
CA LEU A 5 -29.46 -32.44 -15.04
C LEU A 5 -29.25 -31.52 -13.83
N MET A 6 -29.73 -31.90 -12.64
CA MET A 6 -29.56 -31.07 -11.43
C MET A 6 -28.14 -31.07 -10.88
N CYS A 7 -27.33 -32.12 -11.13
CA CYS A 7 -25.96 -32.16 -10.62
C CYS A 7 -24.98 -31.30 -11.43
N VAL A 8 -25.32 -30.97 -12.69
CA VAL A 8 -24.44 -30.18 -13.58
C VAL A 8 -24.63 -28.67 -13.36
N LEU A 9 -25.82 -28.23 -12.93
CA LEU A 9 -26.11 -26.82 -12.65
C LEU A 9 -25.48 -26.30 -11.35
N LEU A 10 -25.06 -27.18 -10.43
CA LEU A 10 -24.44 -26.82 -9.16
C LEU A 10 -22.94 -26.47 -9.26
N LEU A 11 -22.30 -26.76 -10.40
CA LEU A 11 -20.86 -26.50 -10.59
C LEU A 11 -20.53 -25.14 -11.24
N ILE A 12 -21.55 -24.34 -11.59
CA ILE A 12 -21.39 -23.01 -12.22
C ILE A 12 -21.47 -21.87 -11.20
N GLY A 13 -21.50 -22.19 -9.90
CA GLY A 13 -21.33 -21.23 -8.82
C GLY A 13 -19.86 -20.87 -8.58
N CYS A 14 -19.10 -20.50 -9.63
CA CYS A 14 -17.82 -19.83 -9.43
C CYS A 14 -18.12 -18.47 -8.81
N VAL A 15 -18.13 -18.41 -7.48
CA VAL A 15 -18.04 -17.16 -6.74
C VAL A 15 -16.71 -16.55 -7.13
N ILE A 16 -16.73 -15.65 -8.12
CA ILE A 16 -15.62 -14.74 -8.41
C ILE A 16 -15.58 -13.76 -7.25
N GLY A 17 -15.09 -14.22 -6.10
CA GLY A 17 -14.64 -13.34 -5.05
C GLY A 17 -13.47 -12.57 -5.64
N GLN A 18 -13.71 -11.33 -6.07
CA GLN A 18 -12.64 -10.47 -6.54
C GLN A 18 -11.70 -10.21 -5.37
N THR A 19 -10.63 -10.99 -5.29
CA THR A 19 -9.54 -10.73 -4.35
C THR A 19 -8.85 -9.46 -4.83
N GLN A 20 -9.02 -8.35 -4.10
CA GLN A 20 -8.22 -7.16 -4.35
C GLN A 20 -6.74 -7.55 -4.23
N ALA A 21 -5.91 -7.13 -5.19
CA ALA A 21 -4.50 -7.46 -5.17
C ALA A 21 -3.83 -6.82 -3.95
N ARG A 22 -3.08 -7.62 -3.18
CA ARG A 22 -2.23 -7.09 -2.11
C ARG A 22 -1.15 -6.21 -2.73
N GLN A 23 -0.98 -5.03 -2.14
CA GLN A 23 0.06 -4.08 -2.46
C GLN A 23 0.93 -3.81 -1.23
N PHE A 24 2.10 -3.24 -1.49
CA PHE A 24 3.15 -3.02 -0.51
C PHE A 24 3.81 -1.68 -0.78
N CYS A 25 4.55 -1.18 0.20
CA CYS A 25 5.46 -0.06 -0.04
C CYS A 25 6.44 -0.42 -1.17
N PRO A 26 6.86 0.55 -2.00
CA PRO A 26 7.81 0.31 -3.08
C PRO A 26 9.07 -0.42 -2.58
N ASP A 27 9.49 -1.49 -3.26
CA ASP A 27 10.78 -2.09 -2.98
C ASP A 27 11.91 -1.11 -3.31
N LYS A 28 12.95 -1.05 -2.48
CA LYS A 28 14.06 -0.12 -2.64
C LYS A 28 14.73 -0.19 -4.02
N SER A 29 14.80 -1.38 -4.63
CA SER A 29 15.40 -1.60 -5.96
C SER A 29 14.54 -1.05 -7.10
N MET A 30 13.25 -0.80 -6.85
CA MET A 30 12.30 -0.31 -7.84
C MET A 30 12.13 1.22 -7.80
N ILE A 31 12.62 1.87 -6.74
CA ILE A 31 12.58 3.33 -6.58
C ILE A 31 13.68 3.96 -7.43
N ARG A 32 13.32 4.86 -8.34
CA ARG A 32 14.25 5.49 -9.28
C ARG A 32 14.33 6.99 -9.06
N ASN A 33 15.47 7.60 -9.42
CA ASN A 33 15.55 9.05 -9.60
C ASN A 33 14.98 9.42 -10.97
N VAL A 34 13.83 10.09 -10.99
CA VAL A 34 13.16 10.58 -12.20
C VAL A 34 12.98 12.09 -12.06
N ASN A 35 13.56 12.85 -12.98
CA ASN A 35 13.55 14.32 -12.98
C ASN A 35 14.03 14.94 -11.66
N GLY A 36 15.00 14.30 -10.99
CA GLY A 36 15.53 14.75 -9.71
C GLY A 36 14.67 14.40 -8.49
N TYR A 37 13.71 13.47 -8.60
CA TYR A 37 12.90 13.01 -7.47
C TYR A 37 12.95 11.50 -7.37
N PHE A 38 12.90 10.96 -6.15
CA PHE A 38 12.59 9.54 -5.97
C PHE A 38 11.15 9.25 -6.41
N GLN A 39 10.96 8.28 -7.30
CA GLN A 39 9.65 7.90 -7.83
C GLN A 39 9.52 6.39 -8.02
N TYR A 40 8.30 5.91 -7.86
CA TYR A 40 7.86 4.56 -8.23
C TYR A 40 6.39 4.62 -8.65
N GLN A 41 6.00 3.91 -9.71
CA GLN A 41 4.61 3.87 -10.15
C GLN A 41 4.19 2.43 -10.41
N LYS A 42 3.05 2.04 -9.83
CA LYS A 42 2.41 0.74 -10.07
C LYS A 42 0.92 0.87 -9.81
N ASP A 43 0.10 0.17 -10.59
CA ASP A 43 -1.35 0.02 -10.39
C ASP A 43 -2.09 1.35 -10.13
N GLY A 44 -1.73 2.41 -10.87
CA GLY A 44 -2.38 3.73 -10.77
C GLY A 44 -1.96 4.57 -9.57
N VAL A 45 -0.98 4.13 -8.78
CA VAL A 45 -0.42 4.89 -7.65
C VAL A 45 1.00 5.35 -8.00
N LEU A 46 1.21 6.67 -8.03
CA LEU A 46 2.54 7.27 -8.13
C LEU A 46 3.07 7.57 -6.72
N TRP A 47 4.10 6.86 -6.31
CA TRP A 47 4.86 7.15 -5.11
C TRP A 47 5.94 8.17 -5.43
N ARG A 48 5.92 9.30 -4.72
CA ARG A 48 6.90 10.38 -4.92
C ARG A 48 7.56 10.76 -3.61
N GLY A 49 8.89 10.85 -3.65
CA GLY A 49 9.74 11.29 -2.55
C GLY A 49 10.26 12.71 -2.77
N PRO A 50 11.24 13.14 -1.94
CA PRO A 50 11.87 14.44 -2.04
C PRO A 50 12.69 14.60 -3.33
N LYS A 51 13.08 15.86 -3.60
CA LYS A 51 14.08 16.17 -4.62
C LYS A 51 15.45 15.67 -4.15
N VAL A 52 16.25 15.14 -5.07
CA VAL A 52 17.53 14.48 -4.79
C VAL A 52 18.55 14.71 -5.89
N ASP A 53 19.82 14.67 -5.50
CA ASP A 53 20.95 14.76 -6.41
C ASP A 53 21.00 13.55 -7.35
N PRO A 54 21.68 13.69 -8.51
CA PRO A 54 22.05 12.55 -9.34
C PRO A 54 22.82 11.51 -8.52
N ASN A 55 22.61 10.21 -8.80
CA ASN A 55 23.22 9.06 -8.12
C ASN A 55 22.73 8.77 -6.68
N GLU A 56 21.75 9.51 -6.17
CA GLU A 56 21.04 9.12 -4.94
C GLU A 56 20.26 7.82 -5.13
N TYR A 57 20.37 6.92 -4.16
CA TYR A 57 19.60 5.68 -4.11
C TYR A 57 19.14 5.33 -2.70
N ILE A 58 18.07 4.54 -2.64
CA ILE A 58 17.47 4.05 -1.40
C ILE A 58 18.26 2.84 -0.89
N ASN A 59 18.70 2.89 0.37
CA ASN A 59 19.47 1.84 1.02
C ASN A 59 18.57 0.82 1.74
N GLY A 60 17.53 1.30 2.43
CA GLY A 60 16.69 0.46 3.29
C GLY A 60 15.29 1.00 3.51
N PHE A 61 14.36 0.08 3.74
CA PHE A 61 13.00 0.38 4.18
C PHE A 61 12.94 0.39 5.71
N LEU A 62 12.17 1.31 6.27
CA LEU A 62 12.01 1.48 7.73
C LEU A 62 10.58 1.23 8.22
N GLY A 63 9.58 1.42 7.35
CA GLY A 63 8.20 1.25 7.73
C GLY A 63 7.22 2.10 6.94
N ALA A 64 5.95 2.03 7.35
CA ALA A 64 4.84 2.70 6.69
C ALA A 64 3.83 3.25 7.69
N VAL A 65 3.09 4.27 7.27
CA VAL A 65 2.00 4.87 8.06
C VAL A 65 0.72 4.87 7.25
N PHE A 66 -0.34 4.33 7.86
CA PHE A 66 -1.71 4.36 7.36
C PHE A 66 -2.56 5.27 8.23
N ALA A 67 -3.31 6.15 7.59
CA ALA A 67 -4.30 7.01 8.23
C ALA A 67 -5.71 6.51 7.85
N PRO A 68 -6.49 5.98 8.81
CA PRO A 68 -7.91 5.77 8.65
C PRO A 68 -8.64 7.06 8.28
N GLU A 69 -9.67 6.94 7.44
CA GLU A 69 -10.57 8.06 7.15
C GLU A 69 -11.48 8.36 8.35
N LYS A 70 -11.88 7.32 9.09
CA LYS A 70 -12.80 7.44 10.23
C LYS A 70 -12.39 6.56 11.40
N GLY A 71 -12.14 7.18 12.54
CA GLY A 71 -11.81 6.48 13.79
C GLY A 71 -10.70 5.45 13.56
N SER A 72 -10.85 4.24 14.11
CA SER A 72 -9.88 3.15 13.95
C SER A 72 -10.23 2.20 12.79
N ASP A 73 -11.00 2.64 11.79
CA ASP A 73 -11.39 1.76 10.68
C ASP A 73 -10.21 1.49 9.73
N ARG A 74 -9.76 0.23 9.70
CA ARG A 74 -8.67 -0.24 8.84
C ARG A 74 -9.10 -0.50 7.39
N LYS A 75 -10.41 -0.48 7.11
CA LYS A 75 -10.96 -0.80 5.79
C LYS A 75 -11.02 0.40 4.86
N VAL A 76 -11.01 1.62 5.38
CA VAL A 76 -11.08 2.83 4.56
C VAL A 76 -10.13 3.88 5.11
N GLY A 77 -9.14 4.24 4.30
CA GLY A 77 -8.15 5.25 4.62
C GLY A 77 -7.12 5.38 3.50
N TYR A 78 -5.92 5.79 3.84
CA TYR A 78 -4.81 5.92 2.89
C TYR A 78 -3.48 5.61 3.57
N LEU A 79 -2.56 4.99 2.83
CA LEU A 79 -1.16 5.09 3.23
C LEU A 79 -0.73 6.54 3.10
N GLU A 80 -0.34 7.15 4.22
CA GLU A 80 0.16 8.51 4.23
C GLU A 80 1.59 8.55 3.65
N LYS A 81 2.40 7.56 4.03
CA LYS A 81 3.81 7.50 3.65
C LYS A 81 4.43 6.11 3.84
N CYS A 82 5.43 5.84 3.01
CA CYS A 82 6.45 4.82 3.21
C CYS A 82 7.78 5.52 3.56
N VAL A 83 8.49 5.00 4.55
CA VAL A 83 9.70 5.61 5.13
C VAL A 83 10.90 4.74 4.84
N TYR A 84 11.97 5.37 4.41
CA TYR A 84 13.21 4.74 3.96
C TYR A 84 14.43 5.49 4.50
N LYS A 85 15.60 4.90 4.28
CA LYS A 85 16.88 5.58 4.32
C LYS A 85 17.54 5.59 2.95
N ASN A 86 18.20 6.69 2.58
CA ASN A 86 19.12 6.70 1.45
C ASN A 86 20.50 6.13 1.84
N HIS A 87 21.41 6.09 0.87
CA HIS A 87 22.79 5.64 1.07
C HIS A 87 23.62 6.51 2.03
N ARG A 88 23.17 7.75 2.31
CA ARG A 88 23.76 8.64 3.32
C ARG A 88 23.14 8.47 4.71
N GLU A 89 22.30 7.45 4.90
CA GLU A 89 21.54 7.20 6.13
C GLU A 89 20.49 8.28 6.49
N GLU A 90 20.15 9.16 5.55
CA GLU A 90 19.14 10.20 5.71
C GLU A 90 17.74 9.65 5.46
N LEU A 91 16.75 10.17 6.19
CA LEU A 91 15.35 9.76 6.04
C LEU A 91 14.76 10.22 4.70
N VAL A 92 14.14 9.29 4.00
CA VAL A 92 13.42 9.54 2.76
C VAL A 92 11.97 9.10 2.93
N VAL A 93 11.04 10.02 2.62
CA VAL A 93 9.60 9.78 2.74
C VAL A 93 8.98 9.76 1.35
N LEU A 94 8.46 8.61 0.93
CA LEU A 94 7.66 8.48 -0.28
C LEU A 94 6.18 8.56 0.09
N ARG A 95 5.43 9.42 -0.60
CA ARG A 95 3.97 9.56 -0.42
C ARG A 95 3.25 9.09 -1.68
N PRO A 96 2.11 8.39 -1.54
CA PRO A 96 1.31 8.02 -2.68
C PRO A 96 0.55 9.22 -3.21
N CYS A 97 0.50 9.33 -4.53
CA CYS A 97 -0.34 10.23 -5.28
C CYS A 97 -1.20 9.35 -6.19
N PHE A 98 -2.51 9.32 -5.93
CA PHE A 98 -3.44 8.57 -6.76
C PHE A 98 -3.58 9.26 -8.11
N SER A 99 -3.34 8.52 -9.19
CA SER A 99 -3.60 8.96 -10.56
C SER A 99 -4.59 7.98 -11.18
N GLY A 100 -5.90 8.28 -11.09
CA GLY A 100 -6.95 7.44 -11.66
C GLY A 100 -8.13 7.22 -10.71
N ALA A 101 -8.77 6.05 -10.82
CA ALA A 101 -10.00 5.69 -10.10
C ALA A 101 -9.79 5.23 -8.65
N ALA A 102 -8.53 5.05 -8.23
CA ALA A 102 -8.19 4.71 -6.85
C ALA A 102 -8.53 5.88 -5.92
N ASN A 103 -9.32 5.62 -4.88
CA ASN A 103 -9.81 6.67 -3.98
C ASN A 103 -9.49 6.41 -2.50
N SER A 104 -9.16 5.18 -2.14
CA SER A 104 -8.84 4.79 -0.77
C SER A 104 -8.01 3.51 -0.76
N MET A 105 -7.54 3.13 0.43
CA MET A 105 -6.80 1.92 0.69
C MET A 105 -7.36 1.23 1.93
N SER A 106 -7.11 -0.08 2.04
CA SER A 106 -7.42 -0.87 3.24
C SER A 106 -6.17 -1.57 3.73
N LEU A 107 -5.99 -1.69 5.04
CA LEU A 107 -4.98 -2.58 5.57
C LEU A 107 -5.44 -4.03 5.41
N THR A 108 -4.49 -4.91 5.09
CA THR A 108 -4.72 -6.35 5.21
C THR A 108 -4.75 -6.76 6.69
N ASP A 109 -5.23 -7.97 6.99
CA ASP A 109 -5.27 -8.57 8.33
C ASP A 109 -3.86 -8.93 8.89
N SER A 110 -2.81 -8.27 8.41
CA SER A 110 -1.44 -8.41 8.90
C SER A 110 -1.31 -7.90 10.35
N LEU A 111 -0.53 -8.64 11.15
CA LEU A 111 -0.15 -8.31 12.52
C LEU A 111 1.00 -7.28 12.60
N HIS A 112 1.63 -6.96 11.47
CA HIS A 112 2.73 -5.99 11.43
C HIS A 112 2.25 -4.54 11.57
N TRP A 113 0.94 -4.29 11.48
CA TRP A 113 0.33 -2.99 11.72
C TRP A 113 -0.06 -2.83 13.19
N ALA A 114 0.62 -1.92 13.88
CA ALA A 114 0.28 -1.51 15.24
C ALA A 114 -0.47 -0.17 15.22
N GLN A 115 -1.45 -0.01 16.11
CA GLN A 115 -2.07 1.30 16.31
C GLN A 115 -1.04 2.24 16.96
N GLY A 116 -0.78 3.37 16.32
CA GLY A 116 0.01 4.47 16.85
C GLY A 116 -0.87 5.70 17.07
N GLY A 117 -0.28 6.71 17.70
CA GLY A 117 -0.85 8.06 17.78
C GLY A 117 0.08 9.04 17.07
N ILE A 118 -0.50 9.91 16.24
CA ILE A 118 0.12 11.20 15.94
C ILE A 118 -0.60 12.27 16.77
N SER A 119 0.08 13.38 17.04
CA SER A 119 -0.54 14.55 17.64
C SER A 119 -1.85 14.89 16.91
N PHE A 120 -2.87 15.39 17.62
CA PHE A 120 -4.23 15.72 17.15
C PHE A 120 -5.30 14.61 17.21
N ASP A 121 -5.17 13.62 18.10
CA ASP A 121 -6.20 12.58 18.40
C ASP A 121 -6.67 11.71 17.23
N GLN A 122 -6.02 11.80 16.06
CA GLN A 122 -6.31 10.92 14.93
C GLN A 122 -5.51 9.62 15.08
N PRO A 123 -6.17 8.46 15.21
CA PRO A 123 -5.46 7.18 15.25
C PRO A 123 -4.76 6.96 13.91
N VAL A 124 -3.55 6.42 13.97
CA VAL A 124 -2.86 5.90 12.79
C VAL A 124 -2.46 4.46 13.02
N TYR A 125 -2.15 3.77 11.94
CA TYR A 125 -1.51 2.47 12.01
C TYR A 125 -0.10 2.60 11.46
N VAL A 126 0.88 2.11 12.22
CA VAL A 126 2.29 2.13 11.86
C VAL A 126 2.75 0.70 11.67
N CYS A 127 3.43 0.45 10.56
CA CYS A 127 4.18 -0.77 10.34
C CYS A 127 5.66 -0.43 10.46
N GLN A 128 6.32 -0.91 11.51
CA GLN A 128 7.77 -0.72 11.74
C GLN A 128 8.48 -2.04 11.46
N ASP A 129 8.65 -2.34 10.18
CA ASP A 129 9.29 -3.56 9.70
C ASP A 129 10.25 -3.19 8.56
N ASN A 130 11.38 -3.88 8.46
CA ASN A 130 12.37 -3.60 7.44
C ASN A 130 12.07 -4.30 6.10
N LEU A 131 11.02 -5.12 6.05
CA LEU A 131 10.52 -5.76 4.84
C LEU A 131 9.23 -5.08 4.36
N PRO A 132 9.22 -4.46 3.17
CA PRO A 132 8.01 -3.82 2.61
C PRO A 132 6.80 -4.77 2.53
N ASP A 133 7.06 -6.06 2.28
CA ASP A 133 6.04 -7.10 2.14
C ASP A 133 5.20 -7.31 3.41
N ASN A 134 5.76 -6.98 4.58
CA ASN A 134 5.06 -7.09 5.85
C ASN A 134 4.04 -5.96 6.05
N CYS A 135 4.25 -4.82 5.38
CA CYS A 135 3.38 -3.64 5.42
C CYS A 135 2.33 -3.67 4.30
N ALA A 136 1.54 -4.74 4.27
CA ALA A 136 0.61 -5.02 3.18
C ALA A 136 -0.73 -4.27 3.31
N PHE A 137 -1.21 -3.74 2.19
CA PHE A 137 -2.50 -3.05 2.04
C PHE A 137 -3.17 -3.45 0.71
N THR A 138 -4.40 -2.99 0.47
CA THR A 138 -5.06 -3.07 -0.83
C THR A 138 -5.45 -1.68 -1.30
N VAL A 139 -5.55 -1.49 -2.61
CA VAL A 139 -6.04 -0.25 -3.21
C VAL A 139 -7.49 -0.45 -3.59
N ASN A 140 -8.35 0.42 -3.06
CA ASN A 140 -9.76 0.49 -3.42
C ASN A 140 -9.93 1.54 -4.53
N GLY A 141 -10.72 1.21 -5.53
CA GLY A 141 -11.13 2.15 -6.57
C GLY A 141 -12.64 2.19 -6.73
N ALA A 142 -13.14 3.28 -7.29
CA ALA A 142 -14.45 3.28 -7.90
C ALA A 142 -14.37 2.37 -9.14
N ARG A 143 -15.09 1.24 -9.12
CA ARG A 143 -15.33 0.44 -10.33
C ARG A 143 -16.09 1.27 -11.36
#